data_AF-A0A6A7MDY6-F1
#
_entry.id   AF-A0A6A7MDY6-F1
#
_cell.length_a   1.000
_cell.length_b   1.000
_cell.length_c   1.000
_cell.angle_alpha   90.00
_cell.angle_beta   90.00
_cell.angle_gamma   90.00
#
_symmetry.space_group_name_H-M   'P 1'
#
loop_
_entity.id
_entity.type
_entity.pdbx_description
1 polymer ?
#
loop_
_entity_poly.entity_id
_entity_poly.type
_entity_poly.pdbx_seq_one_letter_code
_entity_poly.pdbx_strand_id
1 'polypeptide(L)'
;DVGGTFTDLLFVDEDERRFRVTKVPSTPDDQSRGMMTGIRQSGLAVETLGSLVHGTTVGTNAILERKGVVCGLITTAGFRDVLELGRRTRPFGYGMIGSFEALIPRQLRVEVPE
;
A
#
# COMPACT_ATOMS: atom_id res chain seq x y z
N ASP A 1 -3.52 9.91 6.97
CA ASP A 1 -3.70 8.48 6.70
C ASP A 1 -4.76 8.31 5.62
N VAL A 2 -4.37 7.76 4.48
CA VAL A 2 -5.26 7.50 3.35
C VAL A 2 -5.66 6.02 3.36
N GLY A 3 -6.90 5.76 3.75
CA GLY A 3 -7.52 4.44 3.76
C GLY A 3 -8.38 4.16 2.53
N GLY A 4 -8.95 2.96 2.48
CA GLY A 4 -9.92 2.58 1.43
C GLY A 4 -11.26 3.31 1.54
N THR A 5 -11.73 3.59 2.76
CA THR A 5 -13.05 4.21 2.99
C THR A 5 -12.96 5.68 3.37
N PHE A 6 -12.03 6.04 4.24
CA PHE A 6 -11.84 7.39 4.72
C PHE A 6 -10.37 7.81 4.66
N THR A 7 -10.16 9.10 4.46
CA THR A 7 -8.89 9.77 4.63
C THR A 7 -8.95 10.61 5.90
N ASP A 8 -8.04 10.31 6.82
CA ASP A 8 -7.91 10.96 8.12
C ASP A 8 -6.69 11.89 8.10
N LEU A 9 -6.87 13.16 8.48
CA LEU A 9 -5.81 14.15 8.60
C LEU A 9 -5.73 14.65 10.04
N LEU A 10 -4.50 14.71 10.55
CA LEU A 10 -4.17 15.29 11.85
C LEU A 10 -3.26 16.50 11.57
N PHE A 11 -3.71 17.68 11.98
CA PHE A 11 -2.94 18.90 11.95
C PHE A 11 -2.45 19.19 13.35
N VAL A 12 -1.17 19.53 13.49
CA VAL A 12 -0.54 19.87 14.76
C VAL A 12 0.06 21.25 14.62
N ASP A 13 -0.34 22.14 15.52
CA ASP A 13 0.24 23.46 15.72
C ASP A 13 1.11 23.39 16.97
N GLU A 14 2.43 23.41 16.79
CA GLU A 14 3.39 23.29 17.89
C GLU A 14 3.46 24.56 18.74
N ASP A 15 3.23 25.73 18.14
CA ASP A 15 3.29 27.03 18.81
C ASP A 15 2.09 27.20 19.74
N GLU A 16 0.88 26.93 19.25
CA GLU A 16 -0.36 27.00 20.03
C GLU A 16 -0.59 25.74 20.89
N ARG A 17 0.21 24.67 20.69
CA ARG A 17 0.02 23.34 21.29
C ARG A 17 -1.38 22.78 21.04
N ARG A 18 -1.89 22.96 19.83
CA ARG A 18 -3.24 22.54 19.42
C ARG A 18 -3.16 21.50 18.32
N PHE A 19 -4.19 20.68 18.24
CA PHE A 19 -4.36 19.79 17.11
C PHE A 19 -5.79 19.86 16.58
N ARG A 20 -5.92 19.54 15.29
CA ARG A 20 -7.21 19.44 14.61
C ARG A 20 -7.25 18.15 13.82
N VAL A 21 -8.39 17.48 13.84
CA VAL A 21 -8.63 16.27 13.04
C VAL A 21 -9.65 16.59 11.97
N THR A 22 -9.44 16.06 10.77
CA THR A 22 -10.41 16.11 9.69
C THR A 22 -10.52 14.73 9.06
N LYS A 23 -11.76 14.24 8.91
CA LYS A 23 -12.06 12.95 8.31
C LYS A 23 -12.97 13.17 7.11
N VAL A 24 -12.53 12.71 5.96
CA VAL A 24 -13.28 12.85 4.71
C VAL A 24 -13.40 11.49 4.03
N PRO A 25 -14.45 11.23 3.24
CA PRO A 25 -14.52 10.04 2.41
C PRO A 25 -13.28 9.94 1.51
N SER A 26 -12.71 8.74 1.40
CA SER A 26 -11.65 8.47 0.42
C SER A 26 -12.20 8.49 -0.99
N THR A 27 -11.33 8.76 -1.96
CA THR A 27 -11.64 8.81 -3.38
C THR A 27 -10.84 7.72 -4.10
N PRO A 28 -11.40 6.49 -4.25
CA PRO A 28 -10.64 5.31 -4.70
C PRO A 28 -9.99 5.43 -6.08
N ASP A 29 -10.62 6.18 -6.98
CA ASP A 29 -10.15 6.48 -8.33
C ASP A 29 -8.99 7.48 -8.35
N ASP A 30 -8.96 8.41 -7.40
CA ASP A 30 -7.85 9.35 -7.21
C ASP A 30 -7.83 9.85 -5.77
N GLN A 31 -6.97 9.24 -4.95
CA GLN A 31 -6.86 9.50 -3.52
C GLN A 31 -6.36 10.92 -3.19
N SER A 32 -5.70 11.60 -4.15
CA SER A 32 -5.22 12.97 -3.94
C SER A 32 -6.40 13.92 -3.68
N ARG A 33 -7.57 13.66 -4.27
CA ARG A 33 -8.77 14.48 -4.09
C ARG A 33 -9.30 14.42 -2.67
N GLY A 34 -9.32 13.23 -2.05
CA GLY A 34 -9.68 13.04 -0.65
C GLY A 34 -8.75 13.83 0.26
N MET A 35 -7.43 13.67 0.10
CA MET A 35 -6.43 14.42 0.87
C MET A 35 -6.60 15.95 0.72
N MET A 36 -6.72 16.46 -0.52
CA MET A 36 -6.88 17.89 -0.78
C MET A 36 -8.20 18.44 -0.22
N THR A 37 -9.27 17.63 -0.22
CA THR A 37 -10.54 18.02 0.39
C THR A 37 -10.43 18.12 1.90
N GLY A 38 -9.72 17.17 2.53
CA GLY A 38 -9.45 17.21 3.97
C GLY A 38 -8.61 18.42 4.38
N ILE A 39 -7.61 18.81 3.58
CA ILE A 39 -6.84 20.03 3.82
C ILE A 39 -7.71 21.28 3.67
N ARG A 40 -8.52 21.37 2.61
CA ARG A 40 -9.45 22.51 2.44
C ARG A 40 -10.47 22.64 3.58
N GLN A 41 -10.97 21.52 4.11
CA GLN A 41 -11.94 21.51 5.21
C GLN A 41 -11.34 21.82 6.59
N SER A 42 -10.01 21.67 6.75
CA SER A 42 -9.35 22.06 8.01
C SER A 42 -9.34 23.57 8.21
N GLY A 43 -9.51 24.35 7.14
CA GLY A 43 -9.45 25.80 7.13
C GLY A 43 -8.02 26.35 7.20
N LEU A 44 -7.02 25.49 7.06
CA LEU A 44 -5.61 25.88 7.03
C LEU A 44 -5.14 26.18 5.60
N ALA A 45 -4.31 27.21 5.48
CA ALA A 45 -3.60 27.51 4.25
C ALA A 45 -2.50 26.46 4.03
N VAL A 46 -2.35 25.93 2.82
CA VAL A 46 -1.35 24.89 2.52
C VAL A 46 0.06 25.45 2.72
N GLU A 47 0.22 26.74 2.45
CA GLU A 47 1.46 27.49 2.52
C GLU A 47 2.01 27.60 3.95
N THR A 48 1.16 27.43 4.97
CA THR A 48 1.58 27.49 6.38
C THR A 48 2.05 26.12 6.91
N LEU A 49 1.96 25.05 6.12
CA LEU A 49 2.39 23.72 6.53
C LEU A 49 3.91 23.60 6.41
N GLY A 50 4.62 23.48 7.53
CA GLY A 50 6.07 23.26 7.54
C GLY A 50 6.50 21.85 7.14
N SER A 51 5.62 20.85 7.33
CA SER A 51 5.88 19.47 6.94
C SER A 51 4.57 18.70 6.69
N LEU A 52 4.66 17.63 5.90
CA LEU A 52 3.54 16.72 5.64
C LEU A 52 4.04 15.28 5.74
N VAL A 53 3.40 14.48 6.59
CA VAL A 53 3.64 13.05 6.69
C VAL A 53 2.46 12.30 6.06
N HIS A 54 2.72 11.58 4.98
CA HIS A 54 1.72 10.81 4.25
C HIS A 54 1.84 9.32 4.57
N GLY A 55 0.86 8.76 5.26
CA GLY A 55 0.65 7.32 5.41
C GLY A 55 -0.53 6.87 4.55
N THR A 56 -0.40 5.71 3.91
CA THR A 56 -1.48 5.09 3.13
C THR A 56 -1.50 3.57 3.27
N THR A 57 -2.68 2.98 3.18
CA THR A 57 -2.89 1.53 3.14
C THR A 57 -3.15 1.00 1.72
N VAL A 58 -3.18 1.87 0.70
CA VAL A 58 -3.52 1.46 -0.68
C VAL A 58 -2.55 0.42 -1.23
N GLY A 59 -1.24 0.61 -1.05
CA GLY A 59 -0.23 -0.34 -1.52
C GLY A 59 -0.35 -1.71 -0.86
N THR A 60 -0.54 -1.74 0.46
CA THR A 60 -0.72 -2.98 1.22
C THR A 60 -2.01 -3.70 0.81
N ASN A 61 -3.13 -2.97 0.68
CA ASN A 61 -4.40 -3.54 0.25
C ASN A 61 -4.35 -4.06 -1.18
N ALA A 62 -3.64 -3.38 -2.09
CA ALA A 62 -3.45 -3.87 -3.46
C ALA A 62 -2.76 -5.24 -3.50
N ILE A 63 -1.77 -5.48 -2.63
CA ILE A 63 -1.11 -6.79 -2.49
C ILE A 63 -2.05 -7.83 -1.88
N LEU A 64 -2.74 -7.48 -0.79
CA LEU A 64 -3.67 -8.39 -0.09
C LEU A 64 -4.85 -8.81 -0.97
N GLU A 65 -5.41 -7.87 -1.72
CA GLU A 65 -6.54 -8.09 -2.63
C GLU A 65 -6.09 -8.61 -4.00
N ARG A 66 -4.78 -8.76 -4.24
CA ARG A 66 -4.18 -9.12 -5.54
C ARG A 66 -4.65 -8.21 -6.69
N LYS A 67 -4.93 -6.94 -6.39
CA LYS A 67 -5.34 -5.92 -7.36
C LYS A 67 -4.14 -5.14 -7.87
N GLY A 68 -3.31 -5.82 -8.65
CA GLY A 68 -2.16 -5.24 -9.34
C GLY A 68 -2.30 -5.32 -10.86
N VAL A 69 -1.29 -4.81 -11.55
CA VAL A 69 -1.11 -5.08 -12.99
C VAL A 69 -0.51 -6.46 -13.19
N VAL A 70 -0.68 -7.02 -14.38
CA VAL A 70 -0.03 -8.27 -14.77
C VAL A 70 1.48 -8.03 -14.86
N CYS A 71 2.25 -8.77 -14.07
CA CYS A 71 3.71 -8.69 -14.04
C CYS A 71 4.35 -9.97 -14.57
N GLY A 72 5.54 -9.85 -15.17
CA GLY A 72 6.43 -10.97 -15.48
C GLY A 72 7.63 -11.01 -14.53
N LEU A 73 8.22 -12.19 -14.33
CA LEU A 73 9.44 -12.37 -13.52
C LEU A 73 10.57 -12.93 -14.40
N ILE A 74 11.74 -12.30 -14.32
CA ILE A 74 12.97 -12.83 -14.92
C ILE A 74 13.85 -13.35 -13.78
N THR A 75 14.30 -14.60 -13.87
CA THR A 75 15.18 -15.23 -12.90
C THR A 75 16.42 -15.82 -13.57
N THR A 76 17.47 -16.09 -12.81
CA THR A 76 18.56 -16.96 -13.25
C THR A 76 18.01 -18.35 -13.61
N ALA A 77 18.64 -19.03 -14.57
CA ALA A 77 18.32 -20.40 -14.93
C ALA A 77 18.36 -21.34 -13.70
N GLY A 78 17.32 -22.15 -13.52
CA GLY A 78 17.11 -23.02 -12.38
C GLY A 78 16.28 -22.41 -11.23
N PHE A 79 15.93 -21.11 -11.30
CA PHE A 79 15.25 -20.40 -10.21
C PHE A 79 13.81 -19.97 -10.52
N ARG A 80 13.21 -20.44 -11.62
CA ARG A 80 11.84 -20.07 -12.02
C ARG A 80 10.78 -20.33 -10.94
N ASP A 81 10.98 -21.32 -10.08
CA ASP A 81 10.05 -21.79 -9.03
C ASP A 81 10.27 -21.14 -7.64
N VAL A 82 11.11 -20.11 -7.56
CA VAL A 82 11.45 -19.49 -6.27
C VAL A 82 10.22 -18.89 -5.55
N LEU A 83 9.20 -18.46 -6.28
CA LEU A 83 7.97 -17.93 -5.68
C LEU A 83 7.12 -19.02 -5.02
N GLU A 84 7.02 -20.21 -5.61
CA GLU A 84 6.29 -21.35 -5.03
C GLU A 84 7.03 -21.93 -3.82
N LEU A 85 8.36 -22.04 -3.90
CA LEU A 85 9.18 -22.51 -2.80
C LEU A 85 9.08 -21.57 -1.59
N GLY A 86 9.03 -20.26 -1.85
CA GLY A 86 8.97 -19.22 -0.83
C GLY A 86 10.19 -19.24 0.10
N ARG A 87 10.15 -18.42 1.16
CA ARG A 87 11.16 -18.42 2.22
C ARG A 87 10.51 -18.59 3.57
N ARG A 88 9.98 -19.80 3.81
CA ARG A 88 9.26 -20.15 5.05
C ARG A 88 8.01 -19.29 5.30
N THR A 89 7.37 -18.80 4.25
CA THR A 89 6.05 -18.16 4.36
C THR A 89 5.08 -19.19 4.95
N ARG A 90 4.47 -18.87 6.09
CA ARG A 90 3.44 -19.69 6.73
C ARG A 90 2.09 -18.98 6.61
N PRO A 91 1.27 -19.31 5.58
CA PRO A 91 -0.05 -18.72 5.44
C PRO A 91 -0.95 -19.04 6.63
N PHE A 92 -0.74 -20.21 7.24
CA PHE A 92 -1.41 -20.66 8.45
C PHE A 92 -0.37 -20.84 9.56
N GLY A 93 -0.63 -20.26 10.73
CA GLY A 93 0.30 -20.35 11.88
C GLY A 93 0.48 -21.77 12.42
N TYR A 94 -0.47 -22.67 12.11
CA TYR A 94 -0.50 -24.06 12.53
C TYR A 94 -0.74 -24.98 11.33
N GLY A 95 -0.25 -26.22 11.42
CA GLY A 95 -0.34 -27.22 10.35
C GLY A 95 1.01 -27.57 9.76
N MET A 96 1.12 -28.80 9.22
CA MET A 96 2.35 -29.32 8.60
C MET A 96 2.37 -29.15 7.08
N ILE A 97 1.24 -28.75 6.48
CA ILE A 97 1.04 -28.64 5.03
C ILE A 97 0.39 -27.28 4.75
N GLY A 98 0.82 -26.62 3.68
CA GLY A 98 0.21 -25.39 3.18
C GLY A 98 0.40 -25.28 1.67
N SER A 99 -0.48 -24.51 1.03
CA SER A 99 -0.33 -24.09 -0.36
C SER A 99 -0.06 -22.60 -0.41
N PHE A 100 0.71 -22.18 -1.42
CA PHE A 100 0.98 -20.78 -1.70
C PHE A 100 0.71 -20.50 -3.16
N GLU A 101 -0.18 -19.55 -3.43
CA GLU A 101 -0.40 -19.05 -4.77
C GLU A 101 0.59 -17.92 -5.04
N ALA A 102 1.53 -18.14 -5.94
CA ALA A 102 2.50 -17.10 -6.30
C ALA A 102 1.82 -15.87 -6.90
N LEU A 103 2.41 -14.68 -6.68
CA LEU A 103 1.88 -13.41 -7.21
C LEU A 103 1.98 -13.34 -8.74
N ILE A 104 3.05 -13.90 -9.31
CA ILE A 104 3.27 -13.99 -10.76
C ILE A 104 3.09 -15.46 -11.14
N PRO A 105 2.16 -15.84 -12.01
CA PRO A 105 1.97 -17.23 -12.40
C PRO A 105 3.18 -17.76 -13.19
N ARG A 106 3.47 -19.07 -13.09
CA ARG A 106 4.67 -19.69 -13.67
C ARG A 106 4.85 -19.43 -15.17
N GLN A 107 3.76 -19.32 -15.93
CA GLN A 107 3.76 -19.06 -17.37
C GLN A 107 4.31 -17.67 -17.72
N LEU A 108 4.25 -16.71 -16.80
CA LEU A 108 4.77 -15.35 -16.97
C LEU A 108 6.19 -15.19 -16.41
N ARG A 109 6.93 -16.29 -16.29
CA ARG A 109 8.28 -16.30 -15.76
C ARG A 109 9.26 -16.87 -16.77
N VAL A 110 10.37 -16.18 -16.95
CA VAL A 110 11.41 -16.52 -17.93
C VAL A 110 12.75 -16.63 -17.21
N GLU A 111 13.56 -17.60 -17.65
CA GLU A 111 14.89 -17.84 -17.14
C GLU A 111 15.94 -17.30 -18.10
N VAL A 112 17.01 -16.72 -17.56
CA VAL A 112 18.16 -16.26 -18.33
C VAL A 112 19.46 -16.88 -17.78
N PRO A 113 20.44 -17.20 -18.64
CA PRO A 113 21.81 -17.47 -18.21
C PRO A 113 22.40 -16.24 -17.48
N GLU A 114 23.25 -16.49 -16.49
CA GLU A 114 24.07 -15.45 -15.82
C GLU A 114 25.40 -15.26 -16.55
#